data_AF-A0A1V5K877-F1
#
_entry.id   AF-A0A1V5K877-F1
#
_cell.length_a   1.000
_cell.length_b   1.000
_cell.length_c   1.000
_cell.angle_alpha   90.00
_cell.angle_beta   90.00
_cell.angle_gamma   90.00
#
_symmetry.space_group_name_H-M   'P 1'
#
loop_
_entity.id
_entity.type
_entity.pdbx_description
1 polymer ?
#
loop_
_entity_poly.entity_id
_entity_poly.type
_entity_poly.pdbx_seq_one_letter_code
_entity_poly.pdbx_strand_id
1 'polypeptide(L)' 'MRSKLSNTDYANVDKSGRIIIPQFLKDYAGISKNVVFAGIGDRFEIWDKKTFDDNNK' A
#
# COMPACT_ATOMS: atom_id res chain seq x y z
N MET A 1 7.02 17.36 -14.50
CA MET A 1 7.16 15.98 -13.97
C MET A 1 7.31 16.09 -12.44
N ARG A 2 6.19 16.09 -11.69
CA ARG A 2 6.23 16.29 -10.23
C ARG A 2 6.51 14.96 -9.55
N SER A 3 7.57 14.97 -8.73
CA SER A 3 8.20 13.88 -7.99
C SER A 3 7.21 12.84 -7.40
N LYS A 4 7.26 11.60 -7.90
CA LYS A 4 6.65 10.44 -7.24
C LYS A 4 7.47 9.94 -6.03
N LEU A 5 8.66 10.49 -5.79
CA LEU A 5 9.59 10.05 -4.74
C LEU A 5 9.39 10.78 -3.40
N SER A 6 8.57 11.84 -3.37
CA SER A 6 8.39 12.63 -2.14
C SER A 6 7.51 11.96 -1.09
N ASN A 7 6.76 10.92 -1.46
CA ASN A 7 5.87 10.15 -0.57
C ASN A 7 6.44 8.75 -0.28
N THR A 8 7.74 8.64 -0.03
CA THR A 8 8.41 7.39 0.33
C THR A 8 8.89 7.47 1.78
N ASP A 9 8.57 6.45 2.57
CA ASP A 9 8.99 6.35 3.95
C ASP A 9 9.49 4.94 4.26
N TYR A 10 10.45 4.84 5.18
CA TYR A 10 11.01 3.57 5.62
C TYR A 10 10.11 2.96 6.69
N ALA A 11 9.41 1.88 6.35
CA ALA A 11 8.56 1.17 7.29
C ALA A 11 9.35 0.03 7.96
N ASN A 12 9.44 0.04 9.29
CA ASN A 12 10.02 -1.07 10.04
C ASN A 12 9.02 -2.23 10.12
N VAL A 13 9.51 -3.44 9.90
CA VAL A 13 8.75 -4.68 10.09
C VAL A 13 9.00 -5.18 11.51
N ASP A 14 7.93 -5.39 12.27
CA ASP A 14 8.07 -5.98 13.61
C ASP A 14 8.41 -7.48 13.53
N LYS A 15 8.76 -8.09 14.68
CA LYS A 15 9.08 -9.53 14.75
C LYS A 15 7.91 -10.46 14.38
N SER A 16 6.69 -9.93 14.35
CA SER A 16 5.48 -10.64 13.94
C SER A 16 5.14 -10.42 12.47
N GLY A 17 6.00 -9.74 11.70
CA GLY A 17 5.78 -9.48 10.28
C GLY A 17 4.79 -8.35 10.00
N ARG A 18 4.42 -7.54 11.00
CA ARG A 18 3.49 -6.42 10.82
C ARG A 18 4.26 -5.16 10.47
N ILE A 19 3.61 -4.33 9.66
CA ILE A 19 4.13 -3.05 9.20
C ILE A 19 3.10 -1.98 9.55
N ILE A 20 3.56 -0.89 10.15
CA ILE A 20 2.71 0.28 10.38
C ILE A 20 2.79 1.15 9.13
N ILE A 21 1.67 1.25 8.41
CA ILE A 21 1.55 2.15 7.27
C ILE A 21 1.21 3.55 7.79
N PRO A 22 2.04 4.58 7.51
CA PRO A 22 1.75 5.96 7.83
C PRO A 22 0.40 6.43 7.27
N GLN A 23 -0.27 7.33 7.99
CA GLN A 23 -1.62 7.78 7.64
C GLN A 23 -1.68 8.43 6.24
N PHE A 24 -0.68 9.24 5.89
CA PHE A 24 -0.62 9.91 4.58
C PHE A 24 -0.56 8.93 3.40
N LEU A 25 0.04 7.74 3.59
CA LEU A 25 0.06 6.69 2.56
C LEU A 25 -1.29 5.98 2.45
N LYS A 26 -1.98 5.78 3.59
CA LYS A 26 -3.34 5.24 3.59
C LYS A 26 -4.32 6.17 2.90
N ASP A 27 -4.23 7.48 3.19
CA ASP A 27 -5.07 8.50 2.59
C ASP A 27 -4.81 8.61 1.08
N TYR A 28 -3.53 8.58 0.69
CA TYR A 28 -3.13 8.56 -0.73
C TYR A 28 -3.66 7.33 -1.46
N ALA A 29 -3.57 6.14 -0.85
CA ALA A 29 -4.04 4.89 -1.44
C ALA A 29 -5.57 4.70 -1.32
N GLY A 30 -6.27 5.57 -0.60
CA GLY A 30 -7.72 5.45 -0.36
C GLY A 30 -8.11 4.22 0.47
N ILE A 31 -7.20 3.70 1.30
CA ILE A 31 -7.42 2.47 2.07
C ILE A 31 -8.39 2.73 3.21
N SER A 32 -9.55 2.06 3.16
CA SER A 32 -10.61 2.27 4.15
C SER A 32 -10.56 1.29 5.32
N LYS A 33 -10.65 -0.01 5.04
CA LYS A 33 -10.76 -1.06 6.07
C LYS A 33 -10.15 -2.39 5.66
N ASN A 34 -10.37 -2.79 4.41
CA ASN A 34 -9.86 -4.04 3.86
C ASN A 34 -8.78 -3.73 2.83
N VAL A 35 -7.62 -4.35 2.99
CA VAL A 35 -6.49 -4.25 2.06
C VAL A 35 -6.26 -5.58 1.35
N VAL A 36 -5.78 -5.48 0.12
CA VAL A 36 -5.27 -6.61 -0.66
C VAL A 36 -3.77 -6.44 -0.82
N PHE A 37 -3.03 -7.52 -0.54
CA PHE A 37 -1.61 -7.62 -0.84
C PHE A 37 -1.45 -8.30 -2.19
N ALA A 38 -0.94 -7.56 -3.17
CA ALA A 38 -0.66 -8.07 -4.51
C ALA A 38 0.86 -8.18 -4.70
N GLY A 39 1.37 -9.41 -4.86
CA GLY A 39 2.79 -9.62 -5.16
C GLY A 39 3.05 -9.45 -6.65
N ILE A 40 4.05 -8.63 -7.01
CA ILE A 40 4.49 -8.38 -8.38
C ILE A 40 6.01 -8.59 -8.44
N GLY A 41 6.42 -9.82 -8.75
CA GLY A 41 7.83 -10.17 -8.91
C GLY A 41 8.64 -9.94 -7.64
N ASP A 42 9.47 -8.89 -7.64
CA ASP A 42 10.39 -8.51 -6.57
C ASP A 42 9.81 -7.51 -5.56
N ARG A 43 8.59 -7.01 -5.79
CA ARG A 43 7.89 -6.06 -4.93
C ARG A 43 6.46 -6.51 -4.67
N PHE A 44 5.84 -5.89 -3.68
CA PHE A 44 4.41 -6.05 -3.44
C PHE A 44 3.73 -4.69 -3.38
N GLU A 45 2.47 -4.67 -3.74
CA GLU A 45 1.62 -3.50 -3.70
C GLU A 45 0.47 -3.74 -2.70
N ILE A 46 0.06 -2.66 -2.05
CA ILE A 46 -1.06 -2.67 -1.12
C ILE A 46 -2.18 -1.86 -1.76
N TRP A 47 -3.33 -2.50 -1.94
CA TRP A 47 -4.49 -1.92 -2.58
C TRP A 47 -5.69 -1.90 -1.62
N ASP A 48 -6.59 -0.92 -1.76
CA ASP A 48 -7.93 -1.06 -1.19
C ASP A 48 -8.67 -2.18 -1.92
N LYS A 49 -9.33 -3.05 -1.17
CA LYS A 49 -10.00 -4.24 -1.72
C LYS A 49 -10.99 -3.89 -2.83
N LYS A 50 -11.76 -2.82 -2.66
CA LYS A 50 -12.78 -2.43 -3.64
C LYS A 50 -12.14 -2.00 -4.96
N THR A 51 -11.13 -1.14 -4.89
CA THR A 51 -10.40 -0.67 -6.07
C THR A 51 -9.67 -1.81 -6.78
N PHE A 52 -9.14 -2.78 -6.04
CA PHE A 52 -8.52 -3.95 -6.63
C PHE A 52 -9.53 -4.83 -7.38
N ASP A 53 -10.67 -5.14 -6.75
CA ASP A 53 -11.72 -5.97 -7.37
C ASP A 53 -12.30 -5.30 -8.64
N ASP A 54 -12.39 -3.97 -8.67
CA ASP A 54 -12.85 -3.21 -9.84
C ASP A 54 -11.81 -3.19 -10.97
N ASN A 55 -10.50 -3.16 -10.66
CA ASN A 55 -9.42 -3.17 -11.66
C ASN A 55 -9.14 -4.56 -12.26
N ASN A 56 -9.55 -5.64 -11.60
CA ASN A 56 -9.36 -7.02 -12.09
C ASN A 56 -10.58 -7.56 -12.87
N LYS A 57 -11.52 -6.68 -13.23
CA LYS A 57 -12.59 -6.95 -14.20
C LYS A 57 -12.20 -6.46 -15.58
#